data_AF-A0A974NL24-F1
#
_entry.id   AF-A0A974NL24-F1
#
_cell.length_a   1.000
_cell.length_b   1.000
_cell.length_c   1.000
_cell.angle_alpha   90.00
_cell.angle_beta   90.00
_cell.angle_gamma   90.00
#
_symmetry.space_group_name_H-M   'P 1'
#
loop_
_entity.id
_entity.type
_entity.pdbx_description
1 polymer ?
#
loop_
_entity_poly.entity_id
_entity_poly.type
_entity_poly.pdbx_seq_one_letter_code
_entity_poly.pdbx_strand_id
1 'polypeptide(L)'
;MKMQWMFLLGIVFAILVSIFAVINVDPVSVNYMFGETDFPLILVILGSVLMGGIIVGSIGSVKIFTLKRRVKHLEKEHPEDVLPVEVKE
;
A
#
# COMPACT_ATOMS: atom_id res chain seq x y z
N MET A 1 5.43 21.31 -0.56
CA MET A 1 6.22 20.81 -1.71
C MET A 1 6.37 19.29 -1.77
N LYS A 2 6.39 18.54 -0.65
CA LYS A 2 6.54 17.06 -0.64
C LYS A 2 5.48 16.32 -1.48
N MET A 3 4.22 16.76 -1.43
CA MET A 3 3.13 16.14 -2.19
C MET A 3 3.30 16.29 -3.71
N GLN A 4 3.81 17.44 -4.18
CA GLN A 4 4.07 17.70 -5.60
C GLN A 4 5.22 16.82 -6.12
N TRP A 5 6.28 16.65 -5.31
CA TRP A 5 7.38 15.73 -5.62
C TRP A 5 6.92 14.27 -5.70
N MET A 6 6.06 13.85 -4.75
CA MET A 6 5.49 12.50 -4.76
C MET A 6 4.57 12.27 -5.97
N PHE A 7 3.78 13.27 -6.35
CA PHE A 7 2.96 13.23 -7.55
C PHE A 7 3.80 13.12 -8.83
N LEU A 8 4.86 13.94 -8.96
CA LEU A 8 5.79 13.87 -10.09
C LEU A 8 6.46 12.50 -10.19
N LEU A 9 6.92 11.97 -9.06
CA LEU A 9 7.52 10.63 -8.99
C LEU A 9 6.51 9.55 -9.40
N GLY A 10 5.25 9.69 -9.00
CA GLY A 10 4.15 8.82 -9.41
C GLY A 10 3.93 8.82 -10.93
N ILE A 11 4.00 9.97 -11.59
CA ILE A 11 3.89 10.06 -13.06
C ILE A 11 5.07 9.35 -13.73
N VAL A 12 6.30 9.63 -13.28
CA VAL A 12 7.50 8.96 -13.83
C VAL A 12 7.39 7.44 -13.67
N PHE A 13 6.97 6.99 -12.50
CA PHE A 13 6.75 5.57 -12.24
C PHE A 13 5.65 4.97 -13.13
N ALA A 14 4.53 5.66 -13.32
CA ALA A 14 3.45 5.21 -14.20
C ALA A 14 3.95 5.03 -15.64
N ILE A 15 4.75 5.97 -16.17
CA ILE A 15 5.34 5.86 -17.50
C ILE A 15 6.25 4.63 -17.59
N LEU A 16 7.11 4.40 -16.59
CA LEU A 16 7.99 3.23 -16.54
C LEU A 16 7.20 1.92 -16.54
N VAL A 17 6.14 1.82 -15.73
CA VAL A 17 5.26 0.65 -15.68
C VAL A 17 4.53 0.45 -17.00
N SER A 18 4.04 1.52 -17.64
CA SER A 18 3.39 1.44 -18.94
C SER A 18 4.34 0.95 -20.05
N ILE A 19 5.58 1.43 -20.08
CA ILE A 19 6.60 0.93 -21.02
C ILE A 19 6.85 -0.56 -20.78
N PHE A 20 7.04 -0.95 -19.52
CA PHE A 20 7.23 -2.35 -19.17
C PHE A 20 6.06 -3.23 -19.59
N ALA A 21 4.83 -2.76 -19.42
CA ALA A 21 3.61 -3.46 -19.80
C ALA A 21 3.51 -3.68 -21.32
N VAL A 22 3.90 -2.70 -22.13
CA VAL A 22 3.90 -2.82 -23.59
C VAL A 22 4.98 -3.79 -24.07
N ILE A 23 6.19 -3.72 -23.50
CA ILE A 23 7.31 -4.58 -23.90
C ILE A 23 7.07 -6.05 -23.50
N ASN A 24 6.37 -6.30 -22.38
CA ASN A 24 6.13 -7.63 -21.83
C ASN A 24 4.65 -8.01 -21.92
N VAL A 25 4.00 -7.66 -23.03
CA VAL A 25 2.60 -8.04 -23.32
C VAL A 25 2.48 -9.49 -23.80
N ASP A 26 3.54 -10.29 -23.65
CA ASP A 26 3.52 -11.70 -24.00
C ASP A 26 2.47 -12.45 -23.16
N PRO A 27 1.59 -13.24 -23.81
CA PRO A 27 0.58 -14.01 -23.14
C PRO A 27 1.24 -15.11 -22.29
N VAL A 28 0.83 -15.20 -21.03
CA VAL A 28 1.22 -16.26 -20.11
C VAL A 28 -0.04 -17.00 -19.68
N SER A 29 -0.03 -18.31 -19.87
CA SER A 29 -1.12 -19.18 -19.44
C SER A 29 -1.16 -19.26 -17.93
N VAL A 30 -2.29 -18.87 -17.35
CA VAL A 30 -2.53 -18.94 -15.92
C VAL A 30 -3.59 -20.00 -15.66
N ASN A 31 -3.21 -21.05 -14.92
CA ASN A 31 -4.14 -22.05 -14.41
C ASN A 31 -4.66 -21.61 -13.03
N TYR A 32 -5.95 -21.28 -12.94
CA TYR A 32 -6.60 -20.87 -11.70
C TYR A 32 -7.42 -22.01 -11.06
N MET A 33 -6.93 -23.25 -11.22
CA MET A 33 -7.46 -24.51 -10.69
C MET A 33 -8.76 -25.00 -11.35
N PHE A 34 -9.64 -24.09 -11.80
CA PHE A 34 -10.92 -24.42 -12.47
C PHE A 34 -10.96 -24.03 -13.96
N GLY A 35 -9.82 -23.66 -14.52
CA GLY A 35 -9.67 -23.26 -15.92
C GLY A 35 -8.29 -22.69 -16.20
N GLU A 36 -8.00 -22.54 -17.49
CA GLU A 36 -6.75 -21.95 -17.99
C GLU A 36 -7.11 -20.79 -18.92
N THR A 37 -6.41 -19.66 -18.76
CA THR A 37 -6.60 -18.50 -19.63
C THR A 37 -5.29 -17.76 -19.77
N ASP A 38 -5.05 -17.24 -20.97
CA ASP A 38 -3.86 -16.45 -21.27
C ASP A 38 -4.07 -15.00 -20.89
N PHE A 39 -3.20 -14.49 -20.02
CA PHE A 39 -3.15 -13.08 -19.65
C PHE A 39 -1.76 -12.52 -19.90
N PRO A 40 -1.63 -11.22 -20.25
CA PRO A 40 -0.33 -10.55 -20.27
C PRO A 40 0.39 -10.70 -18.92
N LEU A 41 1.67 -11.06 -18.93
CA LEU A 41 2.47 -11.30 -17.73
C LEU A 41 2.40 -10.16 -16.70
N ILE A 42 2.40 -8.91 -17.17
CA ILE A 42 2.32 -7.73 -16.31
C ILE A 42 1.02 -7.67 -15.50
N LEU A 43 -0.12 -8.11 -16.05
CA LEU A 43 -1.39 -8.11 -15.32
C LEU A 43 -1.35 -9.10 -14.15
N VAL A 44 -0.70 -10.25 -14.35
CA VAL A 44 -0.49 -11.27 -13.31
C VAL A 44 0.40 -10.73 -12.19
N ILE A 45 1.50 -10.05 -12.55
CA ILE A 45 2.41 -9.42 -11.58
C ILE A 45 1.71 -8.31 -10.80
N LEU A 46 1.03 -7.39 -11.49
CA LEU A 46 0.31 -6.28 -10.84
C LEU A 46 -0.79 -6.80 -9.92
N GLY A 47 -1.55 -7.81 -10.36
CA GLY A 47 -2.57 -8.46 -9.52
C GLY A 47 -1.96 -9.09 -8.27
N SER A 48 -0.83 -9.78 -8.41
CA SER A 48 -0.13 -10.43 -7.29
C SER A 48 0.42 -9.40 -6.29
N VAL A 49 1.05 -8.33 -6.78
CA VAL A 49 1.56 -7.23 -5.93
C VAL A 49 0.42 -6.52 -5.23
N LEU A 50 -0.69 -6.24 -5.94
CA LEU A 50 -1.88 -5.64 -5.35
C LEU A 50 -2.45 -6.51 -4.24
N MET A 51 -2.58 -7.82 -4.47
CA MET A 51 -3.05 -8.77 -3.46
C MET A 51 -2.14 -8.79 -2.23
N GLY A 52 -0.81 -8.83 -2.42
CA GLY A 52 0.16 -8.73 -1.32
C GLY A 52 0.02 -7.41 -0.54
N GLY A 53 -0.15 -6.29 -1.25
CA GLY A 53 -0.38 -4.98 -0.66
C GLY A 53 -1.68 -4.92 0.15
N ILE A 54 -2.76 -5.53 -0.34
CA ILE A 54 -4.04 -5.64 0.39
C ILE A 54 -3.86 -6.46 1.67
N ILE A 55 -3.17 -7.61 1.60
CA ILE A 55 -2.93 -8.47 2.77
C ILE A 55 -2.13 -7.73 3.84
N VAL A 56 -0.97 -7.18 3.47
CA VAL A 56 -0.09 -6.44 4.38
C VAL A 56 -0.78 -5.19 4.91
N GLY A 57 -1.46 -4.44 4.04
CA GLY A 57 -2.22 -3.25 4.40
C GLY A 57 -3.36 -3.54 5.38
N SER A 58 -4.05 -4.68 5.21
CA SER A 58 -5.13 -5.10 6.11
C SER A 58 -4.60 -5.47 7.49
N ILE A 59 -3.54 -6.27 7.57
CA ILE A 59 -2.88 -6.63 8.84
C ILE A 59 -2.35 -5.37 9.54
N GLY A 60 -1.67 -4.49 8.78
CA GLY A 60 -1.17 -3.21 9.29
C GLY A 60 -2.30 -2.32 9.82
N SER A 61 -3.42 -2.24 9.11
CA SER A 61 -4.59 -1.44 9.52
C SER A 61 -5.17 -1.90 10.85
N VAL A 62 -5.32 -3.22 11.06
CA VAL A 62 -5.78 -3.78 12.34
C VAL A 62 -4.82 -3.44 13.48
N LYS A 63 -3.51 -3.56 13.24
CA LYS A 63 -2.49 -3.19 14.24
C LYS A 63 -2.54 -1.70 14.58
N ILE A 64 -2.63 -0.83 13.58
CA ILE A 64 -2.73 0.62 13.78
C ILE A 64 -4.01 0.97 14.55
N PHE A 65 -5.13 0.32 14.23
CA PHE A 65 -6.41 0.57 14.89
C PHE A 65 -6.40 0.15 16.37
N THR A 66 -5.86 -1.03 16.67
CA THR A 66 -5.71 -1.50 18.06
C THR A 66 -4.76 -0.61 18.86
N LEU A 67 -3.66 -0.16 18.23
CA LEU A 67 -2.71 0.75 18.85
C LEU A 67 -3.35 2.11 19.15
N LYS A 68 -4.09 2.69 18.20
CA LYS A 68 -4.86 3.94 18.40
C LYS A 68 -5.86 3.83 19.56
N ARG A 69 -6.55 2.68 19.69
CA ARG A 69 -7.46 2.44 20.82
C ARG A 69 -6.73 2.40 22.16
N ARG A 70 -5.58 1.72 22.22
CA ARG A 70 -4.76 1.64 23.44
C ARG A 70 -4.21 3.00 23.83
N VAL A 71 -3.69 3.78 22.88
CA VAL A 71 -3.25 5.16 23.11
C VAL A 71 -4.38 5.98 23.71
N LYS A 72 -5.58 5.96 23.11
CA LYS A 72 -6.75 6.68 23.63
C LYS A 72 -7.21 6.21 25.01
N HIS A 73 -6.97 4.94 25.36
CA HIS A 73 -7.30 4.42 26.70
C HIS A 73 -6.29 4.93 27.73
N LEU A 74 -4.99 4.81 27.43
CA LEU A 74 -3.92 5.27 28.30
C LEU A 74 -3.98 6.79 28.53
N GLU A 75 -4.29 7.58 27.48
CA GLU A 75 -4.53 9.03 27.59
C GLU A 75 -5.69 9.38 28.54
N LYS A 76 -6.65 8.48 28.74
CA LYS A 76 -7.76 8.68 29.68
C LYS A 76 -7.43 8.26 31.11
N GLU A 77 -6.60 7.23 31.28
CA GLU A 77 -6.20 6.74 32.60
C GLU A 77 -5.13 7.63 33.25
N HIS A 78 -4.25 8.24 32.45
CA HIS A 78 -3.14 9.08 32.92
C HIS A 78 -3.21 10.49 32.30
N PRO A 79 -4.26 11.28 32.60
CA PRO A 79 -4.44 12.60 32.00
C PRO A 79 -3.33 13.59 32.38
N GLU A 80 -2.66 13.37 33.52
CA GLU A 80 -1.55 14.20 34.02
C GLU A 80 -0.18 13.90 33.40
N ASP A 81 0.01 12.72 32.79
CA ASP A 81 1.21 12.38 32.01
C ASP A 81 1.13 12.91 30.55
N VAL A 82 -0.06 13.34 30.11
CA VAL A 82 -0.26 14.02 28.82
C VAL A 82 0.18 15.49 28.96
N LEU A 83 1.48 15.69 29.17
CA LEU A 83 2.05 17.03 29.09
C LEU A 83 1.83 17.55 27.66
N PRO A 84 1.31 18.78 27.48
CA PRO A 84 1.35 19.42 26.19
C PRO A 84 2.83 19.46 25.79
N VAL A 85 3.17 18.79 24.69
CA VAL A 85 4.51 18.92 24.11
C VAL A 85 4.65 20.37 23.75
N GLU A 86 5.34 21.11 24.62
CA GLU A 86 5.58 22.54 24.46
C GLU A 86 6.44 22.69 23.21
N VAL A 87 5.79 22.99 22.10
CA VAL A 87 6.45 23.29 20.84
C VAL A 87 7.16 24.61 21.07
N LYS A 88 8.44 24.55 21.47
CA LYS A 88 9.31 25.72 21.40
C LYS A 88 9.40 26.13 19.94
N GLU A 89 8.78 27.27 19.65
CA GLU A 89 8.91 28.03 18.40
C GLU A 89 10.37 28.38 18.09
#